data_AF-A0A2I6QLX2-F1
#
_entry.id   AF-A0A2I6QLX2-F1
#
_cell.length_a   1.000
_cell.length_b   1.000
_cell.length_c   1.000
_cell.angle_alpha   90.00
_cell.angle_beta   90.00
_cell.angle_gamma   90.00
#
_symmetry.space_group_name_H-M   'P 1'
#
loop_
_entity.id
_entity.type
_entity.pdbx_description
1 polymer ?
#
loop_
_entity_poly.entity_id
_entity_poly.type
_entity_poly.pdbx_seq_one_letter_code
_entity_poly.pdbx_strand_id
1 'polypeptide(L)'
;MALLTEDQLYQRPREIERSMTPFSCGEYILRSAATVEQTFGGLTTRLWDDPFEWTLPEKLTNIASVINYLDEVAVTRKKGLEFLTSDEDLLKQLPSPERIRPIGTILIETIASASHYQGRAFAVFQILSDQTLPRL
;
A
#
# COMPACT_ATOMS: atom_id res chain seq x y z
N MET A 1 3.84 -21.84 4.09
CA MET A 1 3.78 -20.37 4.20
C MET A 1 2.71 -20.08 5.25
N ALA A 2 3.06 -19.54 6.42
CA ALA A 2 2.02 -19.19 7.38
C ALA A 2 1.29 -17.94 6.90
N LEU A 3 -0.02 -18.00 6.98
CA LEU A 3 -0.91 -16.88 6.72
C LEU A 3 -1.37 -16.33 8.06
N LEU A 4 -1.58 -15.01 8.14
CA LEU A 4 -2.32 -14.44 9.27
C LEU A 4 -3.69 -15.11 9.35
N THR A 5 -4.16 -15.37 10.56
CA THR A 5 -5.58 -15.66 10.78
C THR A 5 -6.39 -14.37 10.63
N GLU A 6 -7.71 -14.49 10.41
CA GLU A 6 -8.58 -13.31 10.32
C GLU A 6 -8.51 -12.45 11.60
N ASP A 7 -8.46 -13.09 12.77
CA ASP A 7 -8.33 -12.41 14.06
C ASP A 7 -7.03 -11.60 14.17
N GLN A 8 -5.94 -12.07 13.53
CA GLN A 8 -4.64 -11.39 13.56
C GLN A 8 -4.52 -10.24 12.56
N LEU A 9 -5.40 -10.16 11.55
CA LEU A 9 -5.35 -9.14 10.49
C LEU A 9 -5.41 -7.72 11.06
N TYR A 10 -6.33 -7.51 12.01
CA TYR A 10 -6.55 -6.22 12.68
C TYR A 10 -6.06 -6.20 14.13
N GLN A 11 -5.44 -7.28 14.59
CA GLN A 11 -4.78 -7.29 15.89
C GLN A 11 -3.61 -6.32 15.89
N ARG A 12 -3.66 -5.37 16.82
CA ARG A 12 -2.52 -4.48 17.10
C ARG A 12 -1.64 -5.14 18.17
N PRO A 13 -0.31 -5.00 18.11
CA PRO A 13 0.58 -5.41 19.19
C PRO A 13 0.35 -4.51 20.41
N ARG A 14 -0.65 -4.84 21.23
CA ARG A 14 -1.22 -3.94 22.26
C ARG A 14 -0.46 -3.92 23.61
N GLU A 15 0.55 -4.76 23.82
CA GLU A 15 1.04 -5.02 25.20
C GLU A 15 2.56 -4.92 25.37
N ILE A 16 3.26 -4.21 24.49
CA ILE A 16 4.67 -3.86 24.73
C ILE A 16 4.71 -2.39 25.12
N GLU A 17 5.04 -2.08 26.38
CA GLU A 17 5.40 -0.71 26.78
C GLU A 17 6.47 -0.21 25.79
N ARG A 18 6.16 0.85 25.02
CA ARG A 18 6.95 1.41 23.89
C ARG A 18 6.73 0.79 22.50
N SER A 19 5.63 0.08 22.26
CA SER A 19 5.21 -0.33 20.92
C SER A 19 5.04 0.89 19.99
N MET A 20 5.96 1.05 19.03
CA MET A 20 5.98 2.14 18.05
C MET A 20 5.05 1.93 16.85
N THR A 21 4.16 0.92 16.88
CA THR A 21 3.30 0.55 15.74
C THR A 21 1.86 1.00 15.96
N PRO A 22 1.44 2.18 15.42
CA PRO A 22 0.07 2.66 15.56
C PRO A 22 -0.98 1.81 14.82
N PHE A 23 -0.56 0.94 13.90
CA PHE A 23 -1.44 0.19 13.00
C PHE A 23 -1.20 -1.32 13.08
N SER A 24 -2.22 -2.12 12.75
CA SER A 24 -2.15 -3.57 12.59
C SER A 24 -1.42 -3.96 11.30
N CYS A 25 -1.17 -5.26 11.12
CA CYS A 25 -0.60 -5.76 9.87
C CYS A 25 -1.51 -5.45 8.66
N GLY A 26 -2.81 -5.70 8.78
CA GLY A 26 -3.80 -5.37 7.76
C GLY A 26 -3.83 -3.88 7.43
N GLU A 27 -3.88 -3.01 8.44
CA GLU A 27 -3.87 -1.56 8.22
C GLU A 27 -2.60 -1.08 7.47
N TYR A 28 -1.43 -1.66 7.74
CA TYR A 28 -0.20 -1.36 7.00
C TYR A 28 -0.23 -1.89 5.55
N ILE A 29 -0.75 -3.10 5.32
CA ILE A 29 -0.93 -3.65 3.97
C ILE A 29 -1.85 -2.75 3.14
N LEU A 30 -2.98 -2.35 3.72
CA LEU A 30 -3.96 -1.49 3.06
C LEU A 30 -3.37 -0.11 2.74
N ARG A 31 -2.62 0.51 3.66
CA ARG A 31 -1.91 1.77 3.40
C ARG A 31 -0.86 1.66 2.29
N SER A 32 -0.15 0.53 2.23
CA SER A 32 0.77 0.27 1.12
C SER A 32 0.04 0.23 -0.21
N ALA A 33 -1.08 -0.49 -0.29
CA ALA A 33 -1.86 -0.64 -1.50
C ALA A 33 -2.55 0.67 -1.91
N ALA A 34 -3.13 1.38 -0.95
CA ALA A 34 -3.73 2.70 -1.10
C ALA A 34 -2.76 3.72 -1.74
N THR A 35 -1.51 3.73 -1.30
CA THR A 35 -0.46 4.61 -1.84
C THR A 35 -0.22 4.35 -3.34
N VAL A 36 -0.24 3.07 -3.73
CA VAL A 36 -0.10 2.65 -5.13
C VAL A 36 -1.36 3.03 -5.91
N GLU A 37 -2.55 2.71 -5.39
CA GLU A 37 -3.83 3.05 -6.02
C GLU A 37 -3.96 4.54 -6.29
N GLN A 38 -3.75 5.39 -5.28
CA GLN A 38 -3.83 6.85 -5.40
C GLN A 38 -2.88 7.37 -6.49
N THR A 39 -1.66 6.84 -6.53
CA THR A 39 -0.66 7.26 -7.52
C THR A 39 -1.11 6.90 -8.93
N PHE A 40 -1.53 5.65 -9.14
CA PHE A 40 -1.89 5.17 -10.47
C PHE A 40 -3.29 5.65 -10.91
N GLY A 41 -4.19 5.95 -9.98
CA GLY A 41 -5.40 6.74 -10.23
C GLY A 41 -5.04 8.16 -10.68
N GLY A 42 -4.12 8.83 -9.98
CA GLY A 42 -3.62 10.15 -10.36
C GLY A 42 -2.97 10.18 -11.75
N LEU A 43 -2.21 9.13 -12.09
CA LEU A 43 -1.57 8.98 -13.40
C LEU A 43 -2.58 8.76 -14.54
N THR A 44 -3.58 7.91 -14.31
CA THR A 44 -4.50 7.45 -15.38
C THR A 44 -5.73 8.33 -15.54
N THR A 45 -6.29 8.83 -14.44
CA THR A 45 -7.56 9.57 -14.42
C THR A 45 -7.45 10.96 -13.82
N ARG A 46 -6.25 11.39 -13.37
CA ARG A 46 -6.02 12.64 -12.62
C ARG A 46 -6.82 12.73 -11.32
N LEU A 47 -7.27 11.60 -10.80
CA LEU A 47 -7.92 11.50 -9.49
C LEU A 47 -6.87 11.15 -8.45
N TRP A 48 -6.54 12.12 -7.59
CA TRP A 48 -5.58 11.95 -6.51
C TRP A 48 -6.23 11.82 -5.13
N ASP A 49 -7.53 11.52 -5.11
CA ASP A 49 -8.25 11.33 -3.84
C ASP A 49 -7.60 10.21 -3.05
N ASP A 50 -7.50 10.40 -1.73
CA ASP A 50 -7.07 9.36 -0.82
C ASP A 50 -8.14 8.25 -0.85
N PRO A 51 -7.79 6.99 -1.16
CA PRO A 51 -8.74 5.86 -1.16
C PRO A 51 -9.24 5.48 0.25
N PHE A 52 -9.10 6.40 1.21
CA PHE A 52 -9.50 6.28 2.61
C PHE A 52 -10.90 5.67 2.79
N GLU A 53 -11.91 6.05 1.99
CA GLU A 53 -13.30 5.63 2.25
C GLU A 53 -13.55 4.12 2.02
N TRP A 54 -12.82 3.47 1.11
CA TRP A 54 -12.96 2.03 0.83
C TRP A 54 -11.82 1.16 1.35
N THR A 55 -10.78 1.78 1.92
CA THR A 55 -9.66 1.07 2.57
C THR A 55 -9.84 0.95 4.08
N LEU A 56 -10.99 1.38 4.61
CA LEU A 56 -11.35 1.22 6.01
C LEU A 56 -11.48 -0.26 6.41
N PRO A 57 -11.04 -0.64 7.63
CA PRO A 57 -11.23 -2.00 8.16
C PRO A 57 -12.69 -2.47 8.10
N GLU A 58 -13.65 -1.56 8.25
CA GLU A 58 -15.09 -1.82 8.17
C GLU A 58 -15.55 -2.26 6.77
N LYS A 59 -14.78 -1.95 5.72
CA LYS A 59 -15.03 -2.36 4.33
C LYS A 59 -14.24 -3.61 3.97
N LEU A 60 -13.02 -3.74 4.47
CA LEU A 60 -12.09 -4.82 4.15
C LEU A 60 -11.96 -5.80 5.33
N THR A 61 -13.09 -6.33 5.79
CA THR A 61 -13.19 -7.00 7.10
C THR A 61 -12.47 -8.34 7.21
N ASN A 62 -12.07 -8.98 6.11
CA ASN A 62 -11.47 -10.31 6.11
C ASN A 62 -10.36 -10.45 5.06
N ILE A 63 -9.63 -11.56 5.11
CA ILE A 63 -8.47 -11.80 4.24
C ILE A 63 -8.88 -11.83 2.77
N ALA A 64 -10.03 -12.41 2.44
CA ALA A 64 -10.49 -12.50 1.06
C ALA A 64 -10.80 -11.12 0.46
N SER A 65 -11.44 -10.22 1.22
CA SER A 65 -11.70 -8.85 0.74
C SER A 65 -10.41 -8.04 0.61
N VAL A 66 -9.44 -8.22 1.53
CA VAL A 66 -8.10 -7.63 1.38
C VAL A 66 -7.41 -8.13 0.11
N ILE A 67 -7.41 -9.43 -0.16
CA ILE A 67 -6.80 -10.01 -1.37
C ILE A 67 -7.47 -9.43 -2.63
N ASN A 68 -8.79 -9.40 -2.68
CA ASN A 68 -9.52 -8.84 -3.81
C ASN A 68 -9.12 -7.38 -4.06
N TYR A 69 -9.02 -6.57 -3.00
CA TYR A 69 -8.55 -5.19 -3.11
C TYR A 69 -7.11 -5.11 -3.63
N LEU A 70 -6.20 -5.96 -3.16
CA LEU A 70 -4.82 -6.02 -3.68
C LEU A 70 -4.77 -6.36 -5.17
N ASP A 71 -5.64 -7.27 -5.63
CA ASP A 71 -5.75 -7.63 -7.05
C ASP A 71 -6.27 -6.45 -7.89
N GLU A 72 -7.26 -5.69 -7.38
CA GLU A 72 -7.74 -4.46 -8.03
C GLU A 72 -6.62 -3.42 -8.14
N VAL A 73 -5.87 -3.18 -7.07
CA VAL A 73 -4.72 -2.27 -7.07
C VAL A 73 -3.64 -2.75 -8.06
N ALA A 74 -3.39 -4.06 -8.14
CA ALA A 74 -2.44 -4.62 -9.11
C ALA A 74 -2.87 -4.36 -10.56
N VAL A 75 -4.17 -4.46 -10.86
CA VAL A 75 -4.73 -4.12 -12.17
C VAL A 75 -4.58 -2.62 -12.46
N THR A 76 -4.90 -1.75 -11.50
CA THR A 76 -4.75 -0.29 -11.64
C THR A 76 -3.29 0.11 -11.89
N ARG A 77 -2.35 -0.47 -11.11
CA ARG A 77 -0.91 -0.29 -11.32
C ARG A 77 -0.49 -0.71 -12.72
N LYS A 78 -0.92 -1.89 -13.18
CA LYS A 78 -0.56 -2.38 -14.52
C LYS A 78 -1.02 -1.41 -15.60
N LYS A 79 -2.29 -0.99 -15.56
CA LYS A 79 -2.84 -0.01 -16.50
C LYS A 79 -2.04 1.29 -16.50
N GLY A 80 -1.70 1.82 -15.34
CA GLY A 80 -0.95 3.07 -15.27
C GLY A 80 0.52 2.96 -15.68
N LEU A 81 1.13 1.78 -15.57
CA LEU A 81 2.43 1.52 -16.20
C LEU A 81 2.34 1.40 -17.73
N GLU A 82 1.24 0.85 -18.27
CA GLU A 82 1.00 0.80 -19.73
C GLU A 82 0.84 2.20 -20.36
N PHE A 83 0.52 3.23 -19.57
CA PHE A 83 0.54 4.64 -19.99
C PHE A 83 1.94 5.20 -20.25
N LEU A 84 2.98 4.55 -19.71
CA LEU A 84 4.37 4.93 -19.88
C LEU A 84 4.94 4.07 -21.02
N THR A 85 5.08 4.67 -22.20
CA THR A 85 5.55 3.97 -23.40
C THR A 85 7.04 4.17 -23.64
N SER A 86 7.67 5.12 -22.94
CA SER A 86 9.08 5.47 -23.06
C SER A 86 9.64 6.07 -21.78
N ASP A 87 10.96 6.06 -21.62
CA ASP A 87 11.63 6.64 -20.44
C ASP A 87 11.45 8.16 -20.36
N GLU A 88 11.29 8.84 -21.51
CA GLU A 88 11.00 10.26 -21.60
C GLU A 88 9.68 10.62 -20.89
N ASP A 89 8.75 9.67 -20.78
CA ASP A 89 7.50 9.87 -20.05
C ASP A 89 7.72 10.14 -18.57
N LEU A 90 8.82 9.65 -17.98
CA LEU A 90 9.17 9.90 -16.59
C LEU A 90 9.46 11.39 -16.31
N LEU A 91 9.83 12.16 -17.34
CA LEU A 91 10.09 13.59 -17.24
C LEU A 91 8.83 14.44 -17.36
N LYS A 92 7.70 13.86 -17.78
CA LYS A 92 6.43 14.58 -17.91
C LYS A 92 5.98 15.09 -16.54
N GLN A 93 5.47 16.31 -16.54
CA GLN A 93 4.99 16.99 -15.34
C GLN A 93 3.51 16.66 -15.11
N LEU A 94 3.16 16.21 -13.90
CA LEU A 94 1.78 16.01 -13.49
C LEU A 94 1.42 16.88 -12.28
N PRO A 95 0.20 17.44 -12.24
CA PRO A 95 -0.31 18.04 -11.02
C PRO A 95 -0.53 16.92 -10.01
N SER A 96 0.38 16.79 -9.02
CA SER A 96 0.18 15.95 -7.84
C SER A 96 -0.48 16.78 -6.72
N PRO A 97 -1.05 16.16 -5.67
CA PRO A 97 -1.83 16.86 -4.64
C PRO A 97 -1.20 18.14 -4.07
N GLU A 98 0.13 18.16 -3.92
CA GLU A 98 0.84 19.29 -3.32
C GLU A 98 1.42 20.27 -4.35
N ARG A 99 1.82 19.77 -5.51
CA ARG A 99 2.57 20.53 -6.53
C ARG A 99 2.72 19.76 -7.84
N ILE A 100 3.02 20.48 -8.91
CA ILE A 100 3.40 19.88 -10.19
C ILE A 100 4.80 19.26 -10.07
N ARG A 101 4.93 17.97 -10.41
CA ARG A 101 6.18 17.22 -10.31
C ARG A 101 6.35 16.21 -11.45
N PRO A 102 7.60 15.80 -11.77
CA PRO A 102 7.84 14.76 -12.77
C PRO A 102 7.23 13.41 -12.35
N ILE A 103 6.69 12.67 -13.31
CA ILE A 103 6.14 11.32 -13.09
C ILE A 103 7.17 10.42 -12.38
N GLY A 104 8.43 10.45 -12.81
CA GLY A 104 9.49 9.65 -12.18
C GLY A 104 9.68 9.95 -10.70
N THR A 105 9.61 11.22 -10.29
CA THR A 105 9.69 11.60 -8.87
C THR A 105 8.52 11.03 -8.07
N ILE A 106 7.30 11.14 -8.63
CA ILE A 106 6.10 10.60 -7.99
C ILE A 106 6.25 9.09 -7.81
N LEU A 107 6.64 8.35 -8.85
CA LEU A 107 6.81 6.89 -8.78
C LEU A 107 7.86 6.45 -7.75
N ILE A 108 8.98 7.19 -7.62
CA ILE A 108 10.01 6.92 -6.62
C ILE A 108 9.47 7.14 -5.20
N GLU A 109 8.73 8.22 -4.97
CA GLU A 109 8.10 8.48 -3.67
C GLU A 109 7.05 7.42 -3.33
N THR A 110 6.26 6.99 -4.32
CA THR A 110 5.25 5.94 -4.19
C THR A 110 5.88 4.61 -3.80
N ILE A 111 6.94 4.16 -4.49
CA ILE A 111 7.60 2.89 -4.14
C ILE A 111 8.26 2.97 -2.77
N ALA A 112 8.92 4.08 -2.43
CA ALA A 112 9.53 4.27 -1.11
C ALA A 112 8.48 4.20 0.01
N SER A 113 7.33 4.85 -0.19
CA SER A 113 6.24 4.88 0.79
C SER A 113 5.53 3.53 0.91
N ALA A 114 5.23 2.87 -0.21
CA ALA A 114 4.63 1.54 -0.22
C ALA A 114 5.56 0.52 0.45
N SER A 115 6.85 0.51 0.11
CA SER A 115 7.84 -0.36 0.74
C SER A 115 8.02 -0.07 2.23
N HIS A 116 7.94 1.19 2.65
CA HIS A 116 7.94 1.55 4.07
C HIS A 116 6.78 0.86 4.81
N TYR A 117 5.56 0.97 4.29
CA TYR A 117 4.39 0.31 4.89
C TYR A 117 4.48 -1.21 4.86
N GLN A 118 4.98 -1.80 3.77
CA GLN A 118 5.22 -3.25 3.70
C GLN A 118 6.22 -3.72 4.76
N GLY A 119 7.32 -2.99 4.96
CA GLY A 119 8.30 -3.30 6.01
C GLY A 119 7.69 -3.24 7.41
N ARG A 120 6.79 -2.27 7.65
CA ARG A 120 6.05 -2.15 8.92
C ARG A 120 5.04 -3.29 9.10
N ALA A 121 4.30 -3.66 8.06
CA ALA A 121 3.40 -4.82 8.06
C ALA A 121 4.18 -6.10 8.38
N PHE A 122 5.36 -6.25 7.78
CA PHE A 122 6.24 -7.38 8.02
C PHE A 122 6.70 -7.45 9.47
N ALA A 123 7.17 -6.33 10.05
CA ALA A 123 7.56 -6.29 11.46
C ALA A 123 6.41 -6.69 12.40
N VAL A 124 5.19 -6.21 12.13
CA VAL A 124 4.00 -6.60 12.92
C VAL A 124 3.66 -8.08 12.73
N PHE A 125 3.76 -8.60 11.50
CA PHE A 125 3.57 -10.02 11.24
C PHE A 125 4.54 -10.89 12.05
N GLN A 126 5.82 -10.52 12.09
CA GLN A 126 6.82 -11.26 12.86
C GLN A 126 6.49 -11.27 14.36
N ILE A 127 6.04 -10.13 14.90
CA ILE A 127 5.64 -10.01 16.32
C ILE A 127 4.42 -10.89 16.64
N LEU A 128 3.44 -10.98 15.72
CA LEU A 128 2.19 -11.71 15.96
C LEU A 128 2.28 -13.21 15.66
N SER A 129 3.23 -13.63 14.82
CA SER A 129 3.33 -15.01 14.35
C SER A 129 4.54 -15.76 14.89
N ASP A 130 5.49 -15.08 15.54
CA ASP A 130 6.82 -15.61 15.91
C ASP A 130 7.59 -16.23 14.73
N GLN A 131 7.27 -15.82 13.49
CA GLN A 131 7.88 -16.36 12.27
C GLN A 131 8.69 -15.31 11.51
N THR A 132 9.78 -15.77 10.90
CA THR A 132 10.53 -15.02 9.89
C THR A 132 10.06 -15.42 8.50
N LEU A 133 9.59 -14.47 7.68
CA LEU A 133 9.37 -14.74 6.24
C LEU A 133 10.73 -15.00 5.57
N PRO A 134 10.76 -15.83 4.51
CA PRO A 134 11.97 -16.01 3.72
C PRO A 134 12.46 -14.66 3.19
N ARG A 135 13.76 -14.39 3.34
CA ARG A 135 14.40 -13.29 2.61
C ARG A 135 14.32 -13.63 1.12
N LEU A 136 13.65 -12.77 0.36
CA LEU A 136 13.68 -12.78 -1.11
C LEU A 136 15.07 -12.41 -1.60
#